data_AF-A0AA47JE38-F1
#
_entry.id   AF-A0AA47JE38-F1
#
_cell.length_a   1.000
_cell.length_b   1.000
_cell.length_c   1.000
_cell.angle_alpha   90.00
_cell.angle_beta   90.00
_cell.angle_gamma   90.00
#
_symmetry.space_group_name_H-M   'P 1'
#
loop_
_entity.id
_entity.type
_entity.pdbx_description
1 polymer ?
#
loop_
_entity_poly.entity_id
_entity_poly.type
_entity_poly.pdbx_seq_one_letter_code
_entity_poly.pdbx_strand_id
1 'polypeptide(L)'
;MELAYDKLFSAAEQMAKANKCWHISASGKVLDKKYHAGASNLIDRKLTSIMISEPPRLKTNVKTVSIAVGRQTLHFFPDRVLVYDTTGVGAVSYQDLVVMVGDKKFIEEESVPADALIVDKTWKYVNKSGGPDRRFKDNHELPICLYQELSFTSQSGLNELIQLSTRGPAEKFEASVNCLAEVLPREIDSDKIAA
;
A
#
# COMPACT_ATOMS: atom_id res chain seq x y z
N MET A 1 -3.35 -24.28 2.38
CA MET A 1 -3.96 -23.16 3.10
C MET A 1 -3.02 -22.63 4.19
N GLU A 2 -2.74 -23.40 5.25
CA GLU A 2 -1.87 -23.01 6.36
C GLU A 2 -0.51 -22.45 5.91
N LEU A 3 0.23 -23.20 5.08
CA LEU A 3 1.51 -22.75 4.51
C LEU A 3 1.42 -21.44 3.71
N ALA A 4 0.29 -21.18 3.05
CA ALA A 4 0.10 -19.94 2.27
C ALA A 4 -0.13 -18.75 3.21
N TYR A 5 -0.89 -18.96 4.28
CA TYR A 5 -1.12 -17.96 5.31
C TYR A 5 0.16 -17.65 6.09
N ASP A 6 0.97 -18.65 6.42
CA ASP A 6 2.27 -18.44 7.10
C ASP A 6 3.23 -17.59 6.24
N LYS A 7 3.24 -17.80 4.92
CA LYS A 7 4.00 -16.97 3.98
C LYS A 7 3.48 -15.53 3.93
N LEU A 8 2.16 -15.35 3.89
CA LEU A 8 1.53 -14.03 3.98
C LEU A 8 1.94 -13.31 5.26
N PHE A 9 1.86 -14.01 6.39
CA PHE A 9 2.21 -13.49 7.70
C PHE A 9 3.69 -13.09 7.76
N SER A 10 4.61 -13.96 7.32
CA SER A 10 6.05 -13.66 7.29
C SER A 10 6.40 -12.50 6.35
N ALA A 11 5.72 -12.40 5.21
CA ALA A 11 5.89 -11.28 4.29
C ALA A 11 5.42 -9.96 4.92
N ALA A 12 4.27 -9.98 5.60
CA ALA A 12 3.76 -8.81 6.32
C ALA A 12 4.66 -8.38 7.47
N GLU A 13 5.24 -9.31 8.23
CA GLU A 13 6.24 -9.01 9.26
C GLU A 13 7.48 -8.34 8.68
N GLN A 14 7.90 -8.73 7.47
CA GLN A 14 8.99 -8.06 6.76
C GLN A 14 8.58 -6.66 6.29
N MET A 15 7.35 -6.49 5.78
CA MET A 15 6.82 -5.17 5.40
C MET A 15 6.73 -4.23 6.62
N ALA A 16 6.33 -4.74 7.78
CA ALA A 16 6.24 -3.98 9.03
C ALA A 16 7.59 -3.46 9.55
N LYS A 17 8.72 -3.98 9.05
CA LYS A 17 10.07 -3.52 9.38
C LYS A 17 10.52 -2.33 8.52
N ALA A 18 9.76 -1.93 7.51
CA ALA A 18 10.06 -0.71 6.76
C ALA A 18 10.04 0.51 7.70
N ASN A 19 11.04 1.38 7.60
CA ASN A 19 11.14 2.55 8.48
C ASN A 19 9.95 3.50 8.29
N LYS A 20 9.41 3.54 7.07
CA LYS A 20 8.22 4.29 6.72
C LYS A 20 7.27 3.46 5.87
N CYS A 21 6.00 3.56 6.24
CA CYS A 21 4.84 3.10 5.48
C CYS A 21 3.87 4.28 5.39
N TRP A 22 3.34 4.54 4.20
CA TRP A 22 2.35 5.58 3.98
C TRP A 22 1.10 5.00 3.35
N HIS A 23 -0.06 5.50 3.78
CA HIS A 23 -1.31 5.37 3.05
C HIS A 23 -1.42 6.54 2.08
N ILE A 24 -1.76 6.25 0.83
CA ILE A 24 -1.97 7.26 -0.20
C ILE A 24 -3.48 7.44 -0.37
N SER A 25 -3.98 8.62 -0.02
CA SER A 25 -5.38 8.99 -0.24
C SER A 25 -5.65 9.02 -1.76
N ALA A 26 -6.79 8.47 -2.20
CA ALA A 26 -7.23 8.52 -3.60
C ALA A 26 -7.64 9.93 -4.09
N SER A 27 -7.25 11.00 -3.41
CA SER A 27 -7.64 12.38 -3.69
C SER A 27 -7.07 12.89 -5.01
N GLY A 28 -7.84 12.69 -6.08
CA GLY A 28 -7.90 13.59 -7.24
C GLY A 28 -7.20 13.10 -8.51
N LYS A 29 -8.00 12.78 -9.53
CA LYS A 29 -7.57 12.86 -10.94
C LYS A 29 -7.02 14.27 -11.21
N VAL A 30 -5.71 14.40 -11.37
CA VAL A 30 -5.10 15.66 -11.79
C VAL A 30 -5.14 15.72 -13.32
N LEU A 31 -6.25 16.27 -13.82
CA LEU A 31 -6.32 16.93 -15.12
C LEU A 31 -5.44 18.19 -15.08
N ASP A 32 -4.13 18.04 -15.18
CA ASP A 32 -3.23 18.99 -15.84
C ASP A 32 -1.76 18.61 -15.61
N LYS A 33 -1.18 17.92 -16.59
CA LYS A 33 0.25 17.54 -16.61
C LYS A 33 1.19 18.73 -16.88
N LYS A 34 0.69 19.96 -17.03
CA LYS A 34 1.42 21.02 -17.74
C LYS A 34 2.22 22.02 -16.90
N TYR A 35 2.21 21.95 -15.56
CA TYR A 35 2.87 22.98 -14.74
C TYR A 35 3.74 22.52 -13.57
N HIS A 36 3.91 21.22 -13.30
CA HIS A 36 4.59 20.77 -12.07
C HIS A 36 5.68 19.73 -12.33
N ALA A 37 6.80 20.15 -12.89
CA ALA A 37 7.99 19.32 -13.13
C ALA A 37 8.79 19.00 -11.83
N GLY A 38 8.10 18.75 -10.71
CA GLY A 38 8.76 18.48 -9.42
C GLY A 38 7.84 18.21 -8.22
N ALA A 39 6.51 18.14 -8.38
CA ALA A 39 5.62 18.01 -7.24
C ALA A 39 5.37 16.54 -6.84
N SER A 40 6.19 16.01 -5.93
CA SER A 40 5.73 15.03 -4.94
C SER A 40 4.62 15.60 -4.05
N ASN A 41 4.51 16.93 -3.96
CA ASN A 41 3.50 17.70 -3.20
C ASN A 41 2.03 17.54 -3.66
N LEU A 42 1.76 16.75 -4.70
CA LEU A 42 0.39 16.48 -5.17
C LEU A 42 -0.18 15.14 -4.67
N ILE A 43 0.65 14.30 -4.06
CA ILE A 43 0.22 13.03 -3.49
C ILE A 43 -0.03 13.24 -1.99
N ASP A 44 -1.29 13.23 -1.57
CA ASP A 44 -1.65 13.20 -0.14
C ASP A 44 -1.30 11.82 0.41
N ARG A 45 -0.15 11.73 1.09
CA ARG A 45 0.30 10.53 1.79
C ARG A 45 0.32 10.77 3.29
N LYS A 46 -0.20 9.82 4.06
CA LYS A 46 -0.22 9.87 5.53
C LYS A 46 0.53 8.68 6.08
N LEU A 47 1.30 8.88 7.16
CA LEU A 47 1.96 7.75 7.82
C LEU A 47 0.91 6.74 8.27
N THR A 48 1.20 5.47 7.99
CA THR A 48 0.38 4.35 8.40
C THR A 48 1.25 3.22 8.92
N SER A 49 0.62 2.17 9.44
CA SER A 49 1.32 1.03 10.02
C SER A 49 0.78 -0.30 9.52
N ILE A 50 1.70 -1.26 9.48
CA ILE A 50 1.43 -2.68 9.35
C ILE A 50 1.80 -3.28 10.69
N MET A 51 0.88 -4.02 11.30
CA MET A 51 1.05 -4.58 12.63
C MET A 51 0.56 -6.02 12.67
N ILE A 52 1.09 -6.79 13.60
CA ILE A 52 0.46 -8.03 14.03
C ILE A 52 -0.45 -7.68 15.19
N SER A 53 -1.75 -7.66 14.95
CA SER A 53 -2.73 -7.29 15.97
C SER A 53 -4.04 -8.01 15.77
N GLU A 54 -4.73 -8.29 16.87
CA GLU A 54 -6.08 -8.83 16.86
C GLU A 54 -7.08 -7.72 16.51
N PRO A 55 -8.09 -8.00 15.69
CA PRO A 55 -9.13 -7.03 15.39
C PRO A 55 -9.97 -6.69 16.63
N PRO A 56 -10.44 -5.45 16.74
CA PRO A 56 -11.24 -5.04 17.87
C PRO A 56 -12.57 -5.80 17.91
N ARG A 57 -12.99 -6.17 19.12
CA ARG A 57 -14.30 -6.80 19.40
C ARG A 57 -14.52 -8.18 18.77
N LEU A 58 -13.47 -8.81 18.23
CA LEU A 58 -13.52 -10.18 17.73
C LEU A 58 -12.53 -11.04 18.52
N LYS A 59 -13.04 -12.06 19.22
CA LYS A 59 -12.18 -13.05 19.87
C LYS A 59 -11.73 -14.05 18.83
N THR A 60 -10.42 -14.18 18.65
CA THR A 60 -9.79 -15.11 17.72
C THR A 60 -8.63 -15.82 18.40
N ASN A 61 -8.37 -17.07 18.02
CA ASN A 61 -7.18 -17.83 18.41
C ASN A 61 -6.05 -17.73 17.37
N VAL A 62 -6.28 -17.01 16.27
CA VAL A 62 -5.33 -16.84 15.16
C VAL A 62 -4.79 -15.42 15.18
N LYS A 63 -3.46 -15.28 15.10
CA LYS A 63 -2.80 -13.98 14.91
C LYS A 63 -3.10 -13.46 13.52
N THR A 64 -3.45 -12.18 13.41
CA THR A 64 -3.76 -11.53 12.14
C THR A 64 -2.80 -10.40 11.83
N VAL A 65 -2.55 -10.21 10.54
CA VAL A 65 -1.89 -9.01 10.02
C VAL A 65 -2.95 -7.92 9.91
N SER A 66 -2.66 -6.74 10.45
CA SER A 66 -3.48 -5.54 10.33
C SER A 66 -2.76 -4.46 9.55
N ILE A 67 -3.39 -3.92 8.51
CA ILE A 67 -2.89 -2.79 7.72
C ILE A 67 -3.88 -1.63 7.84
N ALA A 68 -3.44 -0.51 8.40
CA ALA A 68 -4.26 0.70 8.43
C ALA A 68 -4.21 1.40 7.06
N VAL A 69 -5.38 1.74 6.52
CA VAL A 69 -5.57 2.36 5.20
C VAL A 69 -6.60 3.48 5.32
N GLY A 70 -6.13 4.63 5.82
CA GLY A 70 -6.98 5.79 6.05
C GLY A 70 -7.95 5.57 7.21
N ARG A 71 -9.26 5.58 6.94
CA ARG A 71 -10.29 5.32 7.96
C ARG A 71 -10.49 3.82 8.24
N GLN A 72 -10.01 2.97 7.33
CA GLN A 72 -10.23 1.54 7.37
C GLN A 72 -9.00 0.81 7.89
N THR A 73 -9.23 -0.36 8.47
CA THR A 73 -8.16 -1.30 8.82
C THR A 73 -8.47 -2.65 8.20
N LEU A 74 -7.53 -3.16 7.41
CA LEU A 74 -7.60 -4.48 6.79
C LEU A 74 -6.98 -5.50 7.75
N HIS A 75 -7.77 -6.47 8.20
CA HIS A 75 -7.29 -7.59 9.01
C HIS A 75 -7.31 -8.85 8.15
N PHE A 76 -6.12 -9.38 7.85
CA PHE A 76 -5.94 -10.59 7.04
C PHE A 76 -6.07 -11.82 7.92
N PHE A 77 -7.13 -12.59 7.73
CA PHE A 77 -7.36 -13.90 8.33
C PHE A 77 -6.97 -15.02 7.34
N PRO A 78 -6.86 -16.28 7.78
CA PRO A 78 -6.56 -17.39 6.87
C PRO A 78 -7.58 -17.61 5.75
N ASP A 79 -8.85 -17.21 5.96
CA ASP A 79 -9.97 -17.47 5.06
C ASP A 79 -10.46 -16.22 4.30
N ARG A 80 -10.34 -15.02 4.89
CA ARG A 80 -10.80 -13.75 4.30
C ARG A 80 -10.06 -12.55 4.86
N VAL A 81 -10.30 -11.38 4.29
CA VAL A 81 -9.88 -10.09 4.85
C VAL A 81 -11.08 -9.40 5.48
N LEU A 82 -11.00 -9.08 6.77
CA LEU A 82 -12.01 -8.22 7.42
C LEU A 82 -11.63 -6.76 7.23
N VAL A 83 -12.58 -5.96 6.78
CA VAL A 83 -12.42 -4.51 6.56
C VAL A 83 -13.17 -3.79 7.66
N TYR A 84 -12.44 -3.26 8.64
CA TYR A 84 -13.01 -2.47 9.73
C TYR A 84 -13.10 -1.02 9.30
N ASP A 85 -14.30 -0.45 9.35
CA ASP A 85 -14.57 0.99 9.19
C ASP A 85 -15.23 1.51 10.48
N THR A 86 -15.27 2.82 10.62
CA THR A 86 -16.09 3.56 11.58
C THR A 86 -17.58 3.21 11.52
N THR A 87 -18.09 2.81 10.35
CA THR A 87 -19.53 2.50 10.15
C THR A 87 -19.88 1.03 10.35
N GLY A 88 -18.89 0.14 10.42
CA GLY A 88 -19.14 -1.30 10.51
C GLY A 88 -17.95 -2.15 10.07
N VAL A 89 -18.19 -3.45 9.91
CA VAL A 89 -17.18 -4.42 9.47
C VAL A 89 -17.69 -5.11 8.22
N GLY A 90 -16.89 -5.05 7.15
CA GLY A 90 -17.08 -5.82 5.93
C GLY A 90 -16.10 -6.99 5.85
N ALA A 91 -16.30 -7.85 4.85
CA ALA A 91 -15.39 -8.93 4.53
C ALA A 91 -15.13 -8.99 3.03
N VAL A 92 -13.90 -9.31 2.64
CA VAL A 92 -13.47 -9.53 1.26
C VAL A 92 -12.83 -10.92 1.19
N SER A 93 -13.31 -11.77 0.29
CA SER A 93 -12.69 -13.07 0.03
C SER A 93 -11.33 -12.88 -0.62
N TYR A 94 -10.40 -13.83 -0.48
CA TYR A 94 -9.14 -13.77 -1.21
C TYR A 94 -9.32 -13.86 -2.73
N GLN A 95 -10.41 -14.49 -3.20
CA GLN A 95 -10.74 -14.58 -4.62
C GLN A 95 -11.20 -13.24 -5.21
N ASP A 96 -11.81 -12.37 -4.40
CA ASP A 96 -12.26 -11.04 -4.82
C ASP A 96 -11.23 -9.94 -4.52
N LEU A 97 -10.20 -10.25 -3.74
CA LEU A 97 -9.12 -9.34 -3.40
C LEU A 97 -8.03 -9.38 -4.47
N VAL A 98 -7.82 -8.26 -5.15
CA VAL A 98 -6.69 -8.05 -6.05
C VAL A 98 -5.65 -7.20 -5.32
N VAL A 99 -4.47 -7.79 -5.12
CA VAL A 99 -3.27 -7.08 -4.67
C VAL A 99 -2.35 -6.90 -5.85
N MET A 100 -1.85 -5.68 -6.07
CA MET A 100 -0.81 -5.40 -7.06
C MET A 100 0.35 -4.67 -6.41
N VAL A 101 1.57 -5.05 -6.82
CA VAL A 101 2.81 -4.46 -6.32
C VAL A 101 3.56 -3.78 -7.46
N GLY A 102 4.10 -2.59 -7.22
CA GLY A 102 4.90 -1.87 -8.19
C GLY A 102 5.91 -0.94 -7.56
N ASP A 103 6.98 -0.62 -8.29
CA ASP A 103 7.94 0.39 -7.86
C ASP A 103 7.49 1.79 -8.30
N LYS A 104 7.69 2.77 -7.43
CA LYS A 104 7.38 4.17 -7.68
C LYS A 104 8.56 5.07 -7.32
N LYS A 105 8.97 5.91 -8.27
CA LYS A 105 9.88 7.02 -8.01
C LYS A 105 9.15 8.14 -7.27
N PHE A 106 9.73 8.61 -6.17
CA PHE A 106 9.19 9.69 -5.34
C PHE A 106 10.30 10.70 -5.02
N ILE A 107 10.03 11.98 -5.21
CA ILE A 107 10.96 13.06 -4.86
C ILE A 107 10.76 13.37 -3.38
N GLU A 108 11.78 13.13 -2.54
CA GLU A 108 11.72 13.52 -1.13
C GLU A 108 12.22 14.95 -0.94
N GLU A 109 11.35 15.80 -0.39
CA GLU A 109 11.70 17.18 0.00
C GLU A 109 12.11 17.27 1.47
N GLU A 110 11.63 16.34 2.30
CA GLU A 110 11.93 16.28 3.74
C GLU A 110 13.10 15.31 4.01
N SER A 111 12.96 14.46 5.02
CA SER A 111 13.94 13.44 5.38
C SER A 111 13.71 12.13 4.61
N VAL A 112 14.76 11.61 3.99
CA VAL A 112 14.76 10.29 3.35
C VAL A 112 14.80 9.19 4.42
N PRO A 113 13.94 8.15 4.36
CA PRO A 113 14.05 6.97 5.22
C PRO A 113 15.41 6.29 5.05
N ALA A 114 16.04 5.83 6.14
CA ALA A 114 17.40 5.28 6.08
C ALA A 114 17.54 3.96 5.27
N ASP A 115 16.42 3.30 5.01
CA ASP A 115 16.26 2.07 4.24
C ASP A 115 15.75 2.30 2.82
N ALA A 116 15.52 3.56 2.43
CA ALA A 116 15.09 3.93 1.10
C ALA A 116 16.24 3.87 0.10
N LEU A 117 15.94 3.35 -1.10
CA LEU A 117 16.88 3.37 -2.22
C LEU A 117 16.78 4.69 -2.98
N ILE A 118 17.80 5.54 -2.89
CA ILE A 118 17.93 6.73 -3.75
C ILE A 118 18.40 6.28 -5.14
N VAL A 119 17.60 6.54 -6.17
CA VAL A 119 17.88 6.11 -7.56
C VAL A 119 18.28 7.25 -8.48
N ASP A 120 17.98 8.49 -8.10
CA ASP A 120 18.30 9.67 -8.90
C ASP A 120 18.23 10.93 -8.02
N LYS A 121 18.48 12.11 -8.60
CA LYS A 121 18.28 13.41 -7.98
C LYS A 121 17.63 14.38 -8.97
N THR A 122 16.92 15.35 -8.43
CA THR A 122 16.35 16.47 -9.20
C THR A 122 16.62 17.79 -8.49
N TRP A 123 16.43 18.91 -9.15
CA TRP A 123 16.45 20.22 -8.49
C TRP A 123 15.08 20.56 -7.92
N LYS A 124 15.03 21.25 -6.78
CA LYS A 124 13.79 21.79 -6.20
C LYS A 124 13.03 22.66 -7.21
N TYR A 125 13.76 23.46 -7.99
CA TYR A 125 13.24 24.23 -9.11
C TYR A 125 14.00 23.87 -10.39
N VAL A 126 13.31 23.26 -11.36
CA VAL A 126 13.89 22.86 -12.65
C VAL A 126 13.59 23.88 -13.75
N ASN A 127 14.56 24.11 -14.64
CA ASN A 127 14.36 24.86 -15.87
C ASN A 127 13.74 23.97 -16.98
N LYS A 128 13.47 24.53 -18.17
CA LYS A 128 12.86 23.80 -19.29
C LYS A 128 13.66 22.57 -19.75
N SER A 129 14.96 22.52 -19.48
CA SER A 129 15.86 21.43 -19.83
C SER A 129 16.09 20.45 -18.68
N GLY A 130 15.39 20.60 -17.54
CA GLY A 130 15.52 19.71 -16.37
C GLY A 130 16.69 20.04 -15.42
N GLY A 131 17.54 21.01 -15.76
CA GLY A 131 18.62 21.48 -14.89
C GLY A 131 18.16 22.51 -13.84
N PRO A 132 19.07 23.04 -13.00
CA PRO A 132 18.71 24.02 -11.98
C PRO A 132 18.19 25.31 -12.62
N ASP A 133 17.03 25.79 -12.16
CA ASP A 133 16.60 27.16 -12.40
C ASP A 133 17.37 28.11 -11.47
N ARG A 134 18.32 28.85 -12.05
CA ARG A 134 19.24 29.76 -11.33
C ARG A 134 18.58 31.06 -10.85
N ARG A 135 17.31 31.30 -11.17
CA ARG A 135 16.56 32.46 -10.67
C ARG A 135 16.18 32.30 -9.19
N PHE A 136 16.11 31.06 -8.71
CA PHE A 136 15.80 30.74 -7.32
C PHE A 136 17.10 30.62 -6.51
N LYS A 137 17.20 31.43 -5.45
CA LYS A 137 18.39 31.50 -4.59
C LYS A 137 18.58 30.26 -3.72
N ASP A 138 17.48 29.60 -3.34
CA ASP A 138 17.46 28.36 -2.55
C ASP A 138 16.97 27.19 -3.42
N ASN A 139 17.79 26.83 -4.41
CA ASN A 139 17.52 25.73 -5.32
C ASN A 139 18.54 24.61 -5.08
N HIS A 140 18.24 23.75 -4.12
CA HIS A 140 19.06 22.58 -3.80
C HIS A 140 18.57 21.32 -4.54
N GLU A 141 19.42 20.30 -4.58
CA GLU A 141 19.04 18.99 -5.11
C GLU A 141 18.16 18.23 -4.12
N LEU A 142 17.12 17.58 -4.62
CA LEU A 142 16.22 16.70 -3.93
C LEU A 142 16.46 15.25 -4.39
N PRO A 143 16.58 14.29 -3.46
CA PRO A 143 16.72 12.88 -3.80
C PRO A 143 15.42 12.31 -4.39
N ILE A 144 15.57 11.47 -5.42
CA ILE A 144 14.50 10.63 -5.95
C ILE A 144 14.67 9.23 -5.37
N CYS A 145 13.77 8.83 -4.50
CA CYS A 145 13.72 7.52 -3.88
C CYS A 145 12.87 6.56 -4.71
N LEU A 146 13.19 5.27 -4.65
CA LEU A 146 12.36 4.20 -5.18
C LEU A 146 11.64 3.51 -4.04
N TYR A 147 10.32 3.69 -3.99
CA TYR A 147 9.43 3.08 -3.01
C TYR A 147 8.61 1.96 -3.64
N GLN A 148 8.11 1.03 -2.83
CA GLN A 148 7.24 -0.04 -3.28
C GLN A 148 5.79 0.31 -2.94
N GLU A 149 4.94 0.41 -3.96
CA GLU A 149 3.51 0.62 -3.85
C GLU A 149 2.77 -0.72 -3.82
N LEU A 150 1.77 -0.84 -2.94
CA LEU A 150 0.84 -1.96 -2.85
C LEU A 150 -0.58 -1.42 -2.93
N SER A 151 -1.32 -1.81 -3.97
CA SER A 151 -2.75 -1.51 -4.09
C SER A 151 -3.59 -2.72 -3.67
N PHE A 152 -4.65 -2.47 -2.89
CA PHE A 152 -5.67 -3.44 -2.53
C PHE A 152 -6.98 -3.03 -3.18
N THR A 153 -7.53 -3.88 -4.04
CA THR A 153 -8.80 -3.60 -4.73
C THR A 153 -9.76 -4.79 -4.65
N SER A 154 -11.06 -4.54 -4.62
CA SER A 154 -12.08 -5.58 -4.70
C SER A 154 -13.31 -5.13 -5.48
N GLN A 155 -14.10 -6.08 -5.99
CA GLN A 155 -15.38 -5.78 -6.63
C GLN A 155 -16.40 -5.21 -5.65
N SER A 156 -16.27 -5.52 -4.36
CA SER A 156 -17.11 -4.98 -3.28
C SER A 156 -16.77 -3.54 -2.88
N GLY A 157 -15.77 -2.92 -3.51
CA GLY A 157 -15.47 -1.49 -3.37
C GLY A 157 -14.24 -1.16 -2.53
N LEU A 158 -13.43 -2.14 -2.13
CA LEU A 158 -12.10 -1.85 -1.57
C LEU A 158 -11.24 -1.22 -2.66
N ASN A 159 -10.58 -0.11 -2.37
CA ASN A 159 -9.67 0.56 -3.29
C ASN A 159 -8.68 1.42 -2.51
N GLU A 160 -7.62 0.78 -2.02
CA GLU A 160 -6.66 1.37 -1.11
C GLU A 160 -5.24 1.22 -1.66
N LEU A 161 -4.37 2.18 -1.33
CA LEU A 161 -2.98 2.21 -1.77
C LEU A 161 -2.07 2.52 -0.59
N ILE A 162 -1.05 1.69 -0.38
CA ILE A 162 0.03 1.99 0.54
C ILE A 162 1.37 2.02 -0.19
N GLN A 163 2.34 2.67 0.43
CA GLN A 163 3.69 2.80 -0.07
C GLN A 163 4.69 2.48 1.04
N LEU A 164 5.67 1.63 0.75
CA LEU A 164 6.74 1.22 1.64
C LEU A 164 8.07 1.84 1.20
N SER A 165 8.86 2.24 2.19
CA SER A 165 10.25 2.72 1.99
C SER A 165 11.20 1.62 1.51
N THR A 166 10.90 0.34 1.81
CA THR A 166 11.67 -0.83 1.38
C THR A 166 11.04 -1.52 0.17
N ARG A 167 11.81 -2.44 -0.44
CA ARG A 167 11.40 -3.22 -1.62
C ARG A 167 11.57 -4.72 -1.35
N GLY A 168 10.71 -5.53 -1.96
CA GLY A 168 10.79 -7.00 -1.99
C GLY A 168 9.75 -7.73 -1.13
N PRO A 169 9.56 -7.39 0.17
CA PRO A 169 8.55 -8.04 1.00
C PRO A 169 7.13 -8.01 0.45
N ALA A 170 6.75 -6.92 -0.25
CA ALA A 170 5.41 -6.78 -0.82
C ALA A 170 5.10 -7.80 -1.92
N GLU A 171 6.07 -8.12 -2.77
CA GLU A 171 5.91 -9.12 -3.85
C GLU A 171 5.62 -10.50 -3.27
N LYS A 172 6.28 -10.85 -2.15
CA LYS A 172 6.00 -12.09 -1.41
C LYS A 172 4.61 -12.07 -0.79
N PHE A 173 4.16 -10.91 -0.33
CA PHE A 173 2.82 -10.74 0.23
C PHE A 173 1.74 -10.94 -0.85
N GLU A 174 1.87 -10.27 -1.99
CA GLU A 174 1.02 -10.44 -3.17
C GLU A 174 0.96 -11.90 -3.64
N ALA A 175 2.11 -12.54 -3.80
CA ALA A 175 2.17 -13.96 -4.19
C ALA A 175 1.45 -14.87 -3.18
N SER A 176 1.52 -14.55 -1.88
CA SER A 176 0.84 -15.32 -0.83
C SER A 176 -0.67 -15.09 -0.83
N VAL A 177 -1.13 -13.86 -1.09
CA VAL A 177 -2.55 -13.53 -1.31
C VAL A 177 -3.12 -14.31 -2.50
N ASN A 178 -2.41 -14.32 -3.63
CA ASN A 178 -2.82 -15.07 -4.83
C ASN A 178 -2.87 -16.58 -4.55
N CYS A 179 -1.89 -17.11 -3.82
CA CYS A 179 -1.91 -18.52 -3.41
C CYS A 179 -3.11 -18.84 -2.51
N LEU A 180 -3.47 -17.95 -1.57
CA LEU A 180 -4.67 -18.12 -0.75
C LEU A 180 -5.94 -18.14 -1.60
N ALA A 181 -6.05 -17.25 -2.59
CA ALA A 181 -7.17 -17.21 -3.53
C ALA A 181 -7.34 -18.53 -4.33
N GLU A 182 -6.23 -19.21 -4.65
CA GLU A 182 -6.24 -20.48 -5.38
C GLU A 182 -6.57 -21.69 -4.48
N VAL A 183 -6.06 -21.73 -3.25
CA VAL A 183 -6.17 -22.92 -2.38
C VAL A 183 -7.42 -22.93 -1.50
N LEU A 184 -8.06 -21.79 -1.30
CA LEU A 184 -9.32 -21.69 -0.55
C LEU A 184 -10.50 -22.11 -1.45
N PRO A 185 -11.49 -22.83 -0.90
CA PRO A 185 -12.70 -23.17 -1.65
C PRO A 185 -13.43 -21.88 -2.05
N ARG A 186 -13.96 -21.85 -3.28
CA ARG A 186 -14.83 -20.75 -3.71
C ARG A 186 -16.13 -20.81 -2.93
N GLU A 187 -16.55 -19.68 -2.39
CA GLU A 187 -17.88 -19.56 -1.79
C GLU A 187 -18.93 -19.81 -2.89
N ILE A 188 -19.81 -20.76 -2.66
CA ILE A 188 -20.97 -20.95 -3.53
C ILE A 188 -21.99 -19.91 -3.08
N ASP A 189 -22.24 -18.94 -3.95
CA ASP A 189 -23.24 -17.91 -3.73
C ASP A 189 -24.61 -18.57 -3.47
N SER A 190 -25.06 -18.54 -2.22
CA SER A 190 -26.33 -19.15 -1.80
C SER A 190 -27.53 -18.55 -2.52
N ASP A 191 -27.39 -17.32 -3.05
CA ASP A 191 -28.42 -16.65 -3.83
C ASP A 191 -28.60 -17.27 -5.23
N LYS A 192 -27.63 -18.06 -5.72
CA LYS A 192 -27.75 -18.81 -6.99
C LYS A 192 -28.34 -20.21 -6.84
N ILE A 193 -28.49 -20.71 -5.62
CA ILE A 193 -29.08 -22.04 -5.36
C ILE A 193 -30.61 -21.96 -5.24
N ALA A 194 -31.15 -20.75 -5.03
CA ALA A 194 -32.58 -20.50 -4.85
C ALA A 194 -33.34 -20.07 -6.13
N ALA A 195 -32.73 -20.23 -7.32
CA ALA A 195 -33.33 -19.87 -8.62
C ALA A 195 -33.60 -21.10 -9.50
#